data_AF-A0A368A298-F1
#
_entry.id   AF-A0A368A298-F1
#
_cell.length_a   1.000
_cell.length_b   1.000
_cell.length_c   1.000
_cell.angle_alpha   90.00
_cell.angle_beta   90.00
_cell.angle_gamma   90.00
#
_symmetry.space_group_name_H-M   'P 1'
#
loop_
_entity.id
_entity.type
_entity.pdbx_description
1 polymer ?
#
loop_
_entity_poly.entity_id
_entity_poly.type
_entity_poly.pdbx_seq_one_letter_code
_entity_poly.pdbx_strand_id
1 'polypeptide(L)'
;MKKRTLAVSAILIASLTLSACEKSAPKISDEEVLTLLGEKVAFSKDDMPLSISKRTEECARMISGLDTNVYKDMSKEMLGSFKTACRKDFQKIISDPQRNTVGLKLEDMENAKFSEQITRVRVESLEKAKTAEIANAKARKEKAAAEKLAKNQEVIAAARQKGKLLETALEPHLAELKEKCAEWKLISGISQFSPYACYKNYEDSLRKQAQNVIDQISKLEAKPESIVDPSLPYFGIADPEAMGEELRNVENEVAAMKEEIEIHKH
;
A
#
# COMPACT_ATOMS: atom_id res chain seq x y z
N MET A 1 25.87 -91.37 58.30
CA MET A 1 25.75 -90.86 56.92
C MET A 1 25.86 -89.33 56.92
N LYS A 2 26.77 -88.81 56.09
CA LYS A 2 26.92 -87.49 55.43
C LYS A 2 26.42 -86.16 56.06
N LYS A 3 27.41 -85.26 56.20
CA LYS A 3 27.45 -83.79 56.26
C LYS A 3 26.66 -83.07 55.13
N ARG A 4 26.31 -81.78 55.36
CA ARG A 4 26.54 -80.56 54.51
C ARG A 4 25.44 -79.48 54.71
N THR A 5 25.72 -78.32 55.32
CA THR A 5 26.16 -76.99 54.79
C THR A 5 25.13 -76.16 53.98
N LEU A 6 24.95 -74.92 54.46
CA LEU A 6 24.84 -73.60 53.77
C LEU A 6 23.75 -73.37 52.71
N ALA A 7 22.95 -72.31 52.91
CA ALA A 7 22.85 -71.18 51.96
C ALA A 7 22.07 -70.00 52.57
N VAL A 8 22.77 -68.88 52.70
CA VAL A 8 22.25 -67.52 52.91
C VAL A 8 21.46 -67.11 51.66
N SER A 9 20.33 -66.44 51.82
CA SER A 9 19.71 -65.66 50.73
C SER A 9 19.22 -64.32 51.27
N ALA A 10 20.06 -63.32 51.05
CA ALA A 10 19.74 -61.91 51.16
C ALA A 10 18.84 -61.53 49.96
N ILE A 11 17.64 -61.03 50.24
CA ILE A 11 16.81 -60.36 49.24
C ILE A 11 16.91 -58.85 49.53
N LEU A 12 17.83 -58.19 48.83
CA LEU A 12 17.81 -56.74 48.63
C LEU A 12 16.66 -56.42 47.66
N ILE A 13 15.62 -55.73 48.14
CA ILE A 13 14.69 -55.01 47.26
C ILE A 13 15.09 -53.55 47.33
N ALA A 14 15.98 -53.16 46.42
CA ALA A 14 16.21 -51.77 46.07
C ALA A 14 15.00 -51.27 45.26
N SER A 15 13.99 -50.74 45.95
CA SER A 15 12.91 -49.99 45.30
C SER A 15 13.43 -48.61 44.89
N LEU A 16 13.97 -48.60 43.67
CA LEU A 16 13.90 -47.56 42.65
C LEU A 16 13.32 -46.21 43.11
N THR A 17 14.22 -45.25 43.28
CA THR A 17 13.95 -43.83 43.16
C THR A 17 13.36 -43.55 41.78
N LEU A 18 12.07 -43.20 41.71
CA LEU A 18 11.51 -42.47 40.57
C LEU A 18 12.14 -41.07 40.56
N SER A 19 13.37 -40.96 40.06
CA SER A 19 13.87 -39.68 39.57
C SER A 19 13.05 -39.35 38.33
N ALA A 20 12.30 -38.26 38.39
CA ALA A 20 11.68 -37.63 37.24
C ALA A 20 12.74 -37.44 36.15
N CYS A 21 12.73 -38.29 35.13
CA CYS A 21 13.44 -38.03 33.89
C CYS A 21 12.71 -36.87 33.22
N GLU A 22 13.08 -35.63 33.55
CA GLU A 22 12.79 -34.51 32.67
C GLU A 22 13.36 -34.88 31.30
N LYS A 23 12.47 -35.19 30.35
CA LYS A 23 12.87 -35.35 28.95
C LYS A 23 13.60 -34.06 28.58
N SER A 24 14.88 -34.17 28.24
CA SER A 24 15.64 -33.05 27.69
C SER A 24 14.89 -32.49 26.49
N ALA A 25 14.88 -31.17 26.32
CA ALA A 25 14.32 -30.55 25.13
C ALA A 25 14.95 -31.17 23.86
N PRO A 26 14.18 -31.28 22.76
CA PRO A 26 14.76 -31.62 21.47
C PRO A 26 15.85 -30.61 21.12
N LYS A 27 16.92 -31.08 20.46
CA LYS A 27 18.02 -30.20 20.01
C LYS A 27 17.61 -29.57 18.68
N ILE A 28 17.08 -28.36 18.74
CA ILE A 28 16.62 -27.58 17.58
C ILE A 28 16.92 -26.10 17.82
N SER A 29 17.33 -25.37 16.78
CA SER A 29 17.62 -23.94 16.84
C SER A 29 16.35 -23.09 16.82
N ASP A 30 16.45 -21.83 17.25
CA ASP A 30 15.32 -20.90 17.25
C ASP A 30 14.81 -20.60 15.83
N GLU A 31 15.70 -20.60 14.83
CA GLU A 31 15.37 -20.47 13.41
C GLU A 31 14.65 -21.70 12.86
N GLU A 32 15.06 -22.90 13.26
CA GLU A 32 14.39 -24.16 12.89
C GLU A 32 12.99 -24.24 13.52
N VAL A 33 12.84 -23.81 14.78
CA VAL A 33 11.52 -23.66 15.43
C VAL A 33 10.64 -22.68 14.67
N LEU A 34 11.19 -21.54 14.26
CA LEU A 34 10.45 -20.55 13.48
C LEU A 34 10.11 -21.05 12.07
N THR A 35 10.95 -21.87 11.45
CA THR A 35 10.68 -22.46 10.14
C THR A 35 9.58 -23.52 10.22
N LEU A 36 9.58 -24.32 11.28
CA LEU A 36 8.59 -25.36 11.52
C LEU A 36 7.20 -24.76 11.82
N LEU A 37 7.15 -23.85 12.80
CA LEU A 37 5.91 -23.36 13.41
C LEU A 37 5.50 -21.96 12.96
N GLY A 38 6.39 -21.27 12.25
CA GLY A 38 6.13 -19.94 11.72
C GLY A 38 5.17 -19.99 10.55
N GLU A 39 4.33 -18.97 10.51
CA GLU A 39 3.42 -18.72 9.43
C GLU A 39 3.62 -17.28 8.94
N LYS A 40 3.38 -17.06 7.64
CA LYS A 40 3.16 -15.69 7.18
C LYS A 40 1.80 -15.27 7.71
N VAL A 41 1.72 -14.12 8.38
CA VAL A 41 0.44 -13.60 8.86
C VAL A 41 -0.47 -13.39 7.65
N ALA A 42 -1.73 -13.85 7.72
CA ALA A 42 -2.69 -13.69 6.63
C ALA A 42 -2.75 -12.21 6.18
N PHE A 43 -2.78 -11.96 4.86
CA PHE A 43 -2.69 -10.63 4.24
C PHE A 43 -1.32 -9.92 4.34
N SER A 44 -0.29 -10.61 4.81
CA SER A 44 1.09 -10.11 4.75
C SER A 44 1.67 -10.23 3.35
N LYS A 45 2.55 -9.28 2.99
CA LYS A 45 3.36 -9.39 1.78
C LYS A 45 4.36 -10.54 1.88
N ASP A 46 4.80 -11.04 0.73
CA ASP A 46 5.74 -12.16 0.66
C ASP A 46 7.05 -11.95 1.40
N ASP A 47 7.46 -10.69 1.57
CA ASP A 47 8.71 -10.28 2.23
C ASP A 47 8.59 -10.11 3.76
N MET A 48 7.42 -10.39 4.35
CA MET A 48 7.26 -10.32 5.80
C MET A 48 7.95 -11.51 6.48
N PRO A 49 8.70 -11.28 7.56
CA PRO A 49 9.34 -12.37 8.30
C PRO A 49 8.27 -13.30 8.90
N LEU A 50 8.61 -14.58 9.03
CA LEU A 50 7.77 -15.56 9.68
C LEU A 50 7.56 -15.21 11.15
N SER A 51 6.39 -15.57 11.67
CA SER A 51 6.01 -15.39 13.07
C SER A 51 5.20 -16.59 13.55
N ILE A 52 5.41 -17.01 14.79
CA ILE A 52 4.61 -18.07 15.41
C ILE A 52 3.27 -17.49 15.85
N SER A 53 2.17 -18.09 15.40
CA SER A 53 0.83 -17.62 15.77
C SER A 53 0.59 -17.74 17.28
N LYS A 54 -0.27 -16.88 17.84
CA LYS A 54 -0.67 -16.97 19.25
C LYS A 54 -1.30 -18.33 19.58
N ARG A 55 -2.12 -18.86 18.67
CA ARG A 55 -2.76 -20.17 18.83
C ARG A 55 -1.73 -21.29 18.90
N THR A 56 -0.65 -21.21 18.09
CA THR A 56 0.43 -22.19 18.10
C THR A 56 1.16 -22.20 19.44
N GLU A 57 1.46 -21.03 20.00
CA GLU A 57 2.01 -20.89 21.36
C GLU A 57 1.07 -21.46 22.42
N GLU A 58 -0.21 -21.06 22.41
CA GLU A 58 -1.22 -21.52 23.37
C GLU A 58 -1.36 -23.05 23.34
N CYS A 59 -1.37 -23.65 22.14
CA CYS A 59 -1.41 -25.08 21.98
C CYS A 59 -0.17 -25.78 22.56
N ALA A 60 1.04 -25.24 22.34
CA ALA A 60 2.27 -25.81 22.88
C ALA A 60 2.27 -25.79 24.42
N ARG A 61 1.88 -24.65 25.01
CA ARG A 61 1.84 -24.47 26.47
C ARG A 61 0.75 -25.32 27.13
N MET A 62 -0.36 -25.51 26.44
CA MET A 62 -1.47 -26.35 26.86
C MET A 62 -1.09 -27.84 26.94
N ILE A 63 -0.54 -28.39 25.84
CA ILE A 63 -0.25 -29.83 25.78
C ILE A 63 0.96 -30.21 26.63
N SER A 64 1.91 -29.29 26.81
CA SER A 64 3.07 -29.48 27.69
C SER A 64 2.77 -29.32 29.19
N GLY A 65 1.58 -28.80 29.53
CA GLY A 65 1.12 -28.65 30.91
C GLY A 65 1.62 -27.39 31.62
N LEU A 66 2.29 -26.47 30.91
CA LEU A 66 2.76 -25.19 31.47
C LEU A 66 1.59 -24.31 31.95
N ASP A 67 0.45 -24.37 31.26
CA ASP A 67 -0.71 -23.50 31.55
C ASP A 67 -1.82 -24.20 32.34
N THR A 68 -1.53 -25.28 33.07
CA THR A 68 -2.54 -26.02 33.85
C THR A 68 -3.39 -25.14 34.77
N ASN A 69 -2.79 -24.11 35.38
CA ASN A 69 -3.49 -23.15 36.24
C ASN A 69 -4.42 -22.18 35.48
N VAL A 70 -4.10 -21.87 34.22
CA VAL A 70 -4.91 -20.97 33.36
C VAL A 70 -6.23 -21.64 32.98
N TYR A 71 -6.22 -22.97 32.80
CA TYR A 71 -7.37 -23.74 32.33
C TYR A 71 -8.00 -24.59 33.45
N LYS A 72 -7.74 -24.27 34.72
CA LYS A 72 -8.23 -25.02 35.89
C LYS A 72 -9.76 -25.09 35.98
N ASP A 73 -10.45 -24.07 35.47
CA ASP A 73 -11.91 -23.97 35.50
C ASP A 73 -12.58 -24.64 34.28
N MET A 74 -11.78 -25.14 33.32
CA MET A 74 -12.27 -25.87 32.15
C MET A 74 -12.65 -27.30 32.52
N SER A 75 -13.79 -27.79 32.03
CA SER A 75 -14.17 -29.18 32.25
C SER A 75 -13.15 -30.14 31.63
N LYS A 76 -12.96 -31.33 32.24
CA LYS A 76 -12.01 -32.33 31.74
C LYS A 76 -12.28 -32.73 30.29
N GLU A 77 -13.55 -32.81 29.90
CA GLU A 77 -13.98 -33.13 28.54
C GLU A 77 -13.58 -32.03 27.55
N MET A 78 -13.83 -30.76 27.89
CA MET A 78 -13.46 -29.63 27.03
C MET A 78 -11.94 -29.49 26.92
N LEU A 79 -11.21 -29.66 28.02
CA LEU A 79 -9.76 -29.65 28.05
C LEU A 79 -9.17 -30.80 27.21
N GLY A 80 -9.76 -32.00 27.30
CA GLY A 80 -9.38 -33.16 26.50
C GLY A 80 -9.58 -32.92 25.00
N SER A 81 -10.72 -32.37 24.62
CA SER A 81 -11.03 -31.98 23.24
C SER A 81 -10.04 -30.94 22.71
N PHE A 82 -9.74 -29.91 23.51
CA PHE A 82 -8.82 -28.85 23.11
C PHE A 82 -7.38 -29.37 22.94
N LYS A 83 -6.87 -30.17 23.89
CA LYS A 83 -5.57 -30.84 23.75
C LYS A 83 -5.52 -31.74 22.51
N THR A 84 -6.61 -32.44 22.21
CA THR A 84 -6.71 -33.29 21.01
C THR A 84 -6.65 -32.46 19.73
N ALA A 85 -7.31 -31.30 19.70
CA ALA A 85 -7.21 -30.38 18.57
C ALA A 85 -5.78 -29.86 18.38
N CYS A 86 -5.13 -29.41 19.46
CA CYS A 86 -3.73 -28.97 19.41
C CYS A 86 -2.78 -30.07 18.92
N ARG A 87 -2.97 -31.32 19.37
CA ARG A 87 -2.20 -32.47 18.88
C ARG A 87 -2.41 -32.71 17.39
N LYS A 88 -3.64 -32.59 16.89
CA LYS A 88 -3.92 -32.74 15.44
C LYS A 88 -3.25 -31.63 14.63
N ASP A 89 -3.31 -30.39 15.11
CA ASP A 89 -2.68 -29.25 14.46
C ASP A 89 -1.15 -29.45 14.38
N PHE A 90 -0.51 -29.83 15.49
CA PHE A 90 0.93 -30.13 15.49
C PHE A 90 1.28 -31.36 14.69
N GLN A 91 0.48 -32.43 14.74
CA GLN A 91 0.69 -33.63 13.92
C GLN A 91 0.73 -33.27 12.44
N LYS A 92 -0.16 -32.38 11.99
CA LYS A 92 -0.17 -31.90 10.61
C LYS A 92 1.13 -31.18 10.25
N ILE A 93 1.63 -30.33 11.14
CA ILE A 93 2.86 -29.56 10.92
C ILE A 93 4.09 -30.47 10.91
N ILE A 94 4.24 -31.36 11.89
CA ILE A 94 5.41 -32.25 11.99
C ILE A 94 5.42 -33.34 10.91
N SER A 95 4.26 -33.67 10.34
CA SER A 95 4.16 -34.59 9.19
C SER A 95 4.55 -33.96 7.86
N ASP A 96 4.74 -32.64 7.80
CA ASP A 96 5.24 -31.95 6.61
C ASP A 96 6.77 -32.06 6.54
N PRO A 97 7.33 -32.85 5.59
CA PRO A 97 8.78 -33.03 5.48
C PRO A 97 9.52 -31.77 5.02
N GLN A 98 8.83 -30.79 4.45
CA GLN A 98 9.45 -29.51 4.07
C GLN A 98 9.65 -28.60 5.29
N ARG A 99 8.84 -28.77 6.34
CA ARG A 99 8.92 -27.99 7.58
C ARG A 99 9.68 -28.71 8.68
N ASN A 100 9.50 -30.03 8.79
CA ASN A 100 10.12 -30.86 9.82
C ASN A 100 11.41 -31.53 9.32
N THR A 101 12.45 -30.74 9.11
CA THR A 101 13.75 -31.20 8.61
C THR A 101 14.57 -31.98 9.65
N VAL A 102 14.26 -31.81 10.93
CA VAL A 102 14.96 -32.41 12.07
C VAL A 102 14.28 -33.67 12.63
N GLY A 103 13.14 -34.08 12.05
CA GLY A 103 12.45 -35.31 12.42
C GLY A 103 11.80 -35.28 13.81
N LEU A 104 11.30 -34.11 14.23
CA LEU A 104 10.54 -33.98 15.48
C LEU A 104 9.30 -34.86 15.48
N LYS A 105 8.93 -35.33 16.68
CA LYS A 105 7.74 -36.14 16.92
C LYS A 105 6.73 -35.38 17.76
N LEU A 106 5.50 -35.89 17.83
CA LEU A 106 4.43 -35.26 18.59
C LEU A 106 4.77 -35.20 20.09
N GLU A 107 5.50 -36.19 20.60
CA GLU A 107 5.95 -36.22 21.99
C GLU A 107 6.92 -35.09 22.34
N ASP A 108 7.66 -34.57 21.35
CA ASP A 108 8.56 -33.42 21.53
C ASP A 108 7.76 -32.12 21.72
N MET A 109 6.59 -32.01 21.07
CA MET A 109 5.66 -30.88 21.22
C MET A 109 5.01 -30.81 22.61
N GLU A 110 4.96 -31.95 23.32
CA GLU A 110 4.48 -32.04 24.70
C GLU A 110 5.58 -31.75 25.73
N ASN A 111 6.81 -31.50 25.30
CA ASN A 111 7.91 -31.16 26.19
C ASN A 111 7.79 -29.71 26.71
N ALA A 112 7.78 -29.53 28.03
CA ALA A 112 7.70 -28.21 28.66
C ALA A 112 8.83 -27.26 28.25
N LYS A 113 10.08 -27.73 28.22
CA LYS A 113 11.24 -26.92 27.81
C LYS A 113 11.17 -26.52 26.33
N PHE A 114 10.62 -27.39 25.48
CA PHE A 114 10.39 -27.04 24.09
C PHE A 114 9.29 -26.00 23.93
N SER A 115 8.21 -26.12 24.70
CA SER A 115 7.13 -25.13 24.71
C SER A 115 7.60 -23.74 25.21
N GLU A 116 8.55 -23.69 26.14
CA GLU A 116 9.20 -22.44 26.57
C GLU A 116 10.03 -21.82 25.44
N GLN A 117 10.78 -22.65 24.70
CA GLN A 117 11.50 -22.19 23.50
C GLN A 117 10.54 -21.63 22.45
N ILE A 118 9.44 -22.32 22.14
CA ILE A 118 8.39 -21.83 21.22
C ILE A 118 7.86 -20.47 21.68
N THR A 119 7.61 -20.31 22.99
CA THR A 119 7.15 -19.04 23.58
C THR A 119 8.17 -17.92 23.34
N ARG A 120 9.45 -18.17 23.62
CA ARG A 120 10.53 -17.19 23.40
C ARG A 120 10.66 -16.81 21.92
N VAL A 121 10.76 -17.80 21.04
CA VAL A 121 10.89 -17.60 19.58
C VAL A 121 9.71 -16.80 19.03
N ARG A 122 8.49 -17.05 19.54
CA ARG A 122 7.33 -16.25 19.18
C ARG A 122 7.50 -14.78 19.54
N VAL A 123 7.89 -14.47 20.78
CA VAL A 123 8.07 -13.07 21.21
C VAL A 123 9.08 -12.36 20.32
N GLU A 124 10.22 -12.98 20.07
CA GLU A 124 11.27 -12.41 19.23
C GLU A 124 10.85 -12.24 17.77
N SER A 125 10.19 -13.26 17.17
CA SER A 125 9.71 -13.19 15.79
C SER A 125 8.57 -12.19 15.61
N LEU A 126 7.71 -12.02 16.62
CA LEU A 126 6.63 -11.04 16.60
C LEU A 126 7.18 -9.59 16.60
N GLU A 127 8.17 -9.30 17.43
CA GLU A 127 8.81 -7.97 17.45
C GLU A 127 9.54 -7.67 16.14
N LYS A 128 10.22 -8.66 15.56
CA LYS A 128 10.82 -8.55 14.22
C LYS A 128 9.77 -8.27 13.14
N ALA A 129 8.66 -9.01 13.16
CA ALA A 129 7.56 -8.81 12.22
C ALA A 129 6.93 -7.42 12.36
N LYS A 130 6.66 -6.96 13.57
CA LYS A 130 6.12 -5.62 13.83
C LYS A 130 7.06 -4.51 13.37
N THR A 131 8.35 -4.65 13.62
CA THR A 131 9.36 -3.68 13.17
C THR A 131 9.44 -3.64 11.65
N ALA A 132 9.44 -4.80 10.99
CA ALA A 132 9.42 -4.90 9.53
C ALA A 132 8.14 -4.29 8.93
N GLU A 133 6.98 -4.49 9.56
CA GLU A 133 5.72 -3.91 9.14
C GLU A 133 5.76 -2.37 9.19
N ILE A 134 6.23 -1.81 10.31
CA ILE A 134 6.37 -0.37 10.50
C ILE A 134 7.34 0.22 9.46
N ALA A 135 8.49 -0.42 9.27
CA ALA A 135 9.49 0.02 8.29
C ALA A 135 8.92 -0.02 6.86
N ASN A 136 8.23 -1.11 6.49
CA ASN A 136 7.59 -1.26 5.19
C ASN A 136 6.46 -0.23 4.98
N ALA A 137 5.66 0.04 6.01
CA ALA A 137 4.61 1.05 5.94
C ALA A 137 5.19 2.46 5.76
N LYS A 138 6.28 2.78 6.48
CA LYS A 138 7.00 4.04 6.33
C LYS A 138 7.60 4.19 4.92
N ALA A 139 8.33 3.18 4.44
CA ALA A 139 8.92 3.19 3.10
C ALA A 139 7.87 3.35 1.99
N ARG A 140 6.68 2.73 2.14
CA ARG A 140 5.57 2.93 1.19
C ARG A 140 5.02 4.34 1.22
N LYS A 141 4.84 4.92 2.40
CA LYS A 141 4.37 6.31 2.55
C LYS A 141 5.36 7.29 1.93
N GLU A 142 6.65 7.11 2.20
CA GLU A 142 7.72 7.94 1.62
C GLU A 142 7.79 7.81 0.10
N LYS A 143 7.72 6.59 -0.43
CA LYS A 143 7.69 6.35 -1.88
C LYS A 143 6.48 7.00 -2.53
N ALA A 144 5.28 6.81 -1.98
CA ALA A 144 4.06 7.40 -2.52
C ALA A 144 4.08 8.94 -2.44
N ALA A 145 4.63 9.51 -1.37
CA ALA A 145 4.80 10.95 -1.23
C ALA A 145 5.78 11.51 -2.28
N ALA A 146 6.90 10.82 -2.52
CA ALA A 146 7.88 11.20 -3.53
C ALA A 146 7.31 11.13 -4.96
N GLU A 147 6.61 10.04 -5.30
CA GLU A 147 5.95 9.87 -6.61
C GLU A 147 4.89 10.96 -6.83
N LYS A 148 4.10 11.27 -5.81
CA LYS A 148 3.08 12.33 -5.88
C LYS A 148 3.73 13.70 -6.04
N LEU A 149 4.78 14.00 -5.29
CA LEU A 149 5.51 15.25 -5.40
C LEU A 149 6.04 15.45 -6.82
N ALA A 150 6.67 14.42 -7.40
CA ALA A 150 7.17 14.46 -8.77
C ALA A 150 6.05 14.72 -9.79
N LYS A 151 4.91 14.01 -9.67
CA LYS A 151 3.75 14.22 -10.54
C LYS A 151 3.20 15.65 -10.42
N ASN A 152 3.09 16.18 -9.20
CA ASN A 152 2.61 17.54 -8.97
C ASN A 152 3.57 18.58 -9.56
N GLN A 153 4.88 18.36 -9.47
CA GLN A 153 5.88 19.22 -10.09
C GLN A 153 5.77 19.24 -11.61
N GLU A 154 5.55 18.08 -12.23
CA GLU A 154 5.35 17.97 -13.68
C GLU A 154 4.09 18.73 -14.13
N VAL A 155 2.97 18.54 -13.43
CA VAL A 155 1.71 19.22 -13.72
C VAL A 155 1.83 20.74 -13.59
N ILE A 156 2.51 21.22 -12.53
CA ILE A 156 2.77 22.65 -12.35
C ILE A 156 3.72 23.19 -13.42
N ALA A 157 4.74 22.42 -13.80
CA ALA A 157 5.67 22.82 -14.87
C ALA A 157 4.94 22.97 -16.22
N ALA A 158 4.07 22.02 -16.56
CA ALA A 158 3.23 22.10 -17.76
C ALA A 158 2.29 23.32 -17.74
N ALA A 159 1.65 23.59 -16.59
CA ALA A 159 0.82 24.79 -16.43
C ALA A 159 1.64 26.08 -16.59
N ARG A 160 2.85 26.14 -16.03
CA ARG A 160 3.78 27.28 -16.22
C ARG A 160 4.21 27.45 -17.66
N GLN A 161 4.47 26.36 -18.39
CA GLN A 161 4.80 26.43 -19.81
C GLN A 161 3.60 26.97 -20.61
N LYS A 162 2.38 26.50 -20.33
CA LYS A 162 1.16 27.01 -20.96
C LYS A 162 0.90 28.48 -20.64
N GLY A 163 1.15 28.90 -19.40
CA GLY A 163 1.10 30.31 -18.99
C GLY A 163 2.08 31.19 -19.76
N LYS A 164 3.33 30.73 -19.97
CA LYS A 164 4.31 31.44 -20.81
C LYS A 164 3.86 31.55 -22.27
N LEU A 165 3.32 30.46 -22.83
CA LEU A 165 2.76 30.49 -24.18
C LEU A 165 1.65 31.54 -24.29
N LEU A 166 0.73 31.57 -23.32
CA LEU A 166 -0.32 32.58 -23.24
C LEU A 166 0.26 34.00 -23.17
N GLU A 167 1.22 34.28 -22.29
CA GLU A 167 1.89 35.58 -22.20
C GLU A 167 2.46 36.04 -23.54
N THR A 168 3.08 35.12 -24.28
CA THR A 168 3.68 35.44 -25.59
C THR A 168 2.68 35.55 -26.73
N ALA A 169 1.58 34.79 -26.68
CA ALA A 169 0.62 34.70 -27.77
C ALA A 169 -0.53 35.72 -27.65
N LEU A 170 -0.81 36.24 -26.45
CA LEU A 170 -1.99 37.06 -26.18
C LEU A 170 -2.11 38.31 -27.07
N GLU A 171 -1.12 39.20 -27.04
CA GLU A 171 -1.20 40.46 -27.78
C GLU A 171 -1.09 40.29 -29.31
N PRO A 172 -0.22 39.43 -29.86
CA PRO A 172 -0.26 39.11 -31.29
C PRO A 172 -1.63 38.60 -31.74
N HIS A 173 -2.21 37.68 -30.96
CA HIS A 173 -3.52 37.12 -31.28
C HIS A 173 -4.64 38.16 -31.25
N LEU A 174 -4.64 39.04 -30.23
CA LEU A 174 -5.60 40.14 -30.16
C LEU A 174 -5.46 41.11 -31.34
N ALA A 175 -4.24 41.36 -31.82
CA ALA A 175 -4.00 42.21 -32.98
C ALA A 175 -4.58 41.61 -34.26
N GLU A 176 -4.30 40.32 -34.53
CA GLU A 176 -4.84 39.58 -35.68
C GLU A 176 -6.37 39.51 -35.63
N LEU A 177 -6.93 39.18 -34.46
CA LEU A 177 -8.37 39.11 -34.27
C LEU A 177 -9.04 40.46 -34.50
N LYS A 178 -8.44 41.55 -34.04
CA LYS A 178 -8.96 42.91 -34.25
C LYS A 178 -9.01 43.27 -35.74
N GLU A 179 -8.00 42.90 -36.50
CA GLU A 179 -7.98 43.08 -37.96
C GLU A 179 -9.13 42.31 -38.61
N LYS A 180 -9.28 41.02 -38.28
CA LYS A 180 -10.34 40.17 -38.83
C LYS A 180 -11.74 40.62 -38.44
N CYS A 181 -11.92 41.08 -37.21
CA CYS A 181 -13.19 41.66 -36.78
C CYS A 181 -13.50 43.01 -37.45
N ALA A 182 -12.50 43.81 -37.79
CA ALA A 182 -12.70 45.03 -38.56
C ALA A 182 -13.11 44.71 -40.01
N GLU A 183 -12.44 43.74 -40.62
CA GLU A 183 -12.79 43.20 -41.94
C GLU A 183 -14.22 42.63 -41.96
N TRP A 184 -14.57 41.80 -40.98
CA TRP A 184 -15.92 41.28 -40.78
C TRP A 184 -16.96 42.41 -40.68
N LYS A 185 -16.69 43.48 -39.91
CA LYS A 185 -17.61 44.64 -39.78
C LYS A 185 -17.83 45.40 -41.09
N LEU A 186 -16.80 45.51 -41.93
CA LEU A 186 -16.92 46.18 -43.23
C LEU A 186 -17.81 45.39 -44.19
N ILE A 187 -17.75 44.06 -44.13
CA ILE A 187 -18.40 43.15 -45.07
C ILE A 187 -19.83 42.81 -44.62
N SER A 188 -20.05 42.63 -43.32
CA SER A 188 -21.32 42.15 -42.75
C SER A 188 -22.45 43.19 -42.73
N GLY A 189 -22.18 44.48 -42.94
CA GLY A 189 -23.19 45.53 -42.91
C GLY A 189 -24.00 45.56 -41.61
N ILE A 190 -25.31 45.27 -41.67
CA ILE A 190 -26.27 45.23 -40.54
C ILE A 190 -26.51 43.78 -40.06
N SER A 191 -25.51 42.90 -40.12
CA SER A 191 -25.66 41.56 -39.53
C SER A 191 -25.94 41.66 -38.03
N GLN A 192 -27.01 41.04 -37.57
CA GLN A 192 -27.41 41.02 -36.16
C GLN A 192 -26.57 40.06 -35.31
N PHE A 193 -25.78 39.18 -35.95
CA PHE A 193 -25.02 38.13 -35.28
C PHE A 193 -23.54 38.29 -35.60
N SER A 194 -22.81 38.83 -34.63
CA SER A 194 -21.35 38.95 -34.70
C SER A 194 -20.69 37.72 -34.07
N PRO A 195 -19.55 37.25 -34.61
CA PRO A 195 -18.70 36.31 -33.88
C PRO A 195 -18.50 36.77 -32.45
N TYR A 196 -18.53 35.84 -31.50
CA TYR A 196 -18.35 36.17 -30.09
C TYR A 196 -17.05 36.95 -29.84
N ALA A 197 -15.99 36.55 -30.55
CA ALA A 197 -14.67 37.17 -30.52
C ALA A 197 -14.65 38.65 -30.99
N CYS A 198 -15.67 39.10 -31.72
CA CYS A 198 -15.78 40.47 -32.25
C CYS A 198 -16.63 41.41 -31.38
N TYR A 199 -17.16 40.93 -30.24
CA TYR A 199 -17.86 41.78 -29.28
C TYR A 199 -16.95 42.82 -28.61
N LYS A 200 -17.53 43.98 -28.26
CA LYS A 200 -16.79 45.14 -27.76
C LYS A 200 -15.95 44.88 -26.50
N ASN A 201 -16.36 43.93 -25.66
CA ASN A 201 -15.73 43.58 -24.40
C ASN A 201 -14.85 42.32 -24.47
N TYR A 202 -14.71 41.69 -25.65
CA TYR A 202 -13.99 40.43 -25.78
C TYR A 202 -12.50 40.59 -25.42
N GLU A 203 -11.83 41.61 -25.97
CA GLU A 203 -10.40 41.86 -25.69
C GLU A 203 -10.13 42.07 -24.18
N ASP A 204 -10.95 42.89 -23.52
CA ASP A 204 -10.81 43.17 -22.09
C ASP A 204 -11.08 41.91 -21.24
N SER A 205 -12.07 41.11 -21.64
CA SER A 205 -12.38 39.85 -20.96
C SER A 205 -11.24 38.85 -21.12
N LEU A 206 -10.67 38.74 -22.32
CA LEU A 206 -9.54 37.87 -22.61
C LEU A 206 -8.29 38.27 -21.82
N ARG A 207 -7.93 39.57 -21.83
CA ARG A 207 -6.81 40.11 -21.05
C ARG A 207 -6.99 39.86 -19.56
N LYS A 208 -8.18 40.13 -19.02
CA LYS A 208 -8.49 39.91 -17.60
C LYS A 208 -8.40 38.42 -17.22
N GLN A 209 -8.92 37.53 -18.05
CA GLN A 209 -8.82 36.10 -17.81
C GLN A 209 -7.37 35.62 -17.88
N ALA A 210 -6.61 36.07 -18.88
CA ALA A 210 -5.20 35.73 -19.03
C ALA A 210 -4.38 36.17 -17.81
N GLN A 211 -4.56 37.41 -17.35
CA GLN A 211 -3.91 37.91 -16.14
C GLN A 211 -4.25 37.06 -14.90
N ASN A 212 -5.54 36.76 -14.69
CA ASN A 212 -5.95 35.92 -13.57
C ASN A 212 -5.32 34.51 -13.63
N VAL A 213 -5.24 33.92 -14.82
CA VAL A 213 -4.59 32.61 -15.02
C VAL A 213 -3.10 32.69 -14.71
N ILE A 214 -2.38 33.68 -15.24
CA ILE A 214 -0.95 33.90 -15.00
C ILE A 214 -0.67 34.10 -13.51
N ASP A 215 -1.47 34.94 -12.84
CA ASP A 215 -1.36 35.19 -11.41
C ASP A 215 -1.57 33.92 -10.59
N GLN A 216 -2.54 33.08 -10.96
CA GLN A 216 -2.79 31.81 -10.29
C GLN A 216 -1.65 30.81 -10.53
N ILE A 217 -1.13 30.71 -11.75
CA ILE A 217 0.02 29.85 -12.10
C ILE A 217 1.26 30.24 -11.31
N SER A 218 1.53 31.54 -11.14
CA SER A 218 2.69 32.03 -10.40
C SER A 218 2.70 31.59 -8.93
N LYS A 219 1.50 31.37 -8.36
CA LYS A 219 1.28 30.95 -6.96
C LYS A 219 1.24 29.42 -6.80
N LEU A 220 1.32 28.66 -7.89
CA LEU A 220 1.33 27.19 -7.82
C LEU A 220 2.64 26.68 -7.24
N GLU A 221 2.52 25.88 -6.18
CA GLU A 221 3.63 25.20 -5.52
C GLU A 221 3.28 23.75 -5.24
N ALA A 222 4.23 22.85 -5.49
CA ALA A 222 4.10 21.45 -5.13
C ALA A 222 4.37 21.29 -3.63
N LYS A 223 3.32 20.96 -2.87
CA LYS A 223 3.43 20.75 -1.42
C LYS A 223 3.70 19.27 -1.12
N PRO A 224 4.82 18.92 -0.45
CA PRO A 224 5.17 17.53 -0.15
C PRO A 224 4.11 16.80 0.70
N GLU A 225 3.45 17.55 1.58
CA GLU A 225 2.49 17.03 2.56
C GLU A 225 1.03 17.03 2.03
N SER A 226 0.77 17.59 0.84
CA SER A 226 -0.60 17.80 0.37
C SER A 226 -1.24 16.51 -0.15
N ILE A 227 -2.38 16.14 0.44
CA ILE A 227 -3.23 15.03 -0.03
C ILE A 227 -4.07 15.46 -1.24
N VAL A 228 -4.20 16.76 -1.51
CA VAL A 228 -4.93 17.29 -2.66
C VAL A 228 -3.96 17.63 -3.79
N ASP A 229 -4.35 17.32 -5.02
CA ASP A 229 -3.60 17.69 -6.23
C ASP A 229 -3.62 19.22 -6.43
N PRO A 230 -2.61 19.80 -7.13
CA PRO A 230 -2.59 21.23 -7.40
C PRO A 230 -3.84 21.65 -8.18
N SER A 231 -4.56 22.65 -7.66
CA SER A 231 -5.70 23.24 -8.35
C SER A 231 -5.23 24.11 -9.49
N LEU A 232 -5.23 23.57 -10.71
CA LEU A 232 -4.85 24.32 -11.90
C LEU A 232 -5.90 25.40 -12.23
N PRO A 233 -5.47 26.60 -12.67
CA PRO A 233 -6.40 27.61 -13.14
C PRO A 233 -7.09 27.18 -14.42
N TYR A 234 -8.35 27.57 -14.55
CA TYR A 234 -9.12 27.39 -15.78
C TYR A 234 -8.77 28.46 -16.82
N PHE A 235 -8.18 28.04 -17.93
CA PHE A 235 -7.74 28.94 -19.00
C PHE A 235 -8.92 29.54 -19.80
N GLY A 236 -9.99 28.77 -20.03
CA GLY A 236 -11.19 29.22 -20.74
C GLY A 236 -10.89 29.87 -22.10
N ILE A 237 -11.43 31.07 -22.36
CA ILE A 237 -11.17 31.77 -23.62
C ILE A 237 -9.71 32.22 -23.77
N ALA A 238 -8.95 32.29 -22.67
CA ALA A 238 -7.51 32.58 -22.67
C ALA A 238 -6.64 31.33 -22.84
N ASP A 239 -7.23 30.18 -23.19
CA ASP A 239 -6.46 29.03 -23.61
C ASP A 239 -5.83 29.30 -24.99
N PRO A 240 -4.52 29.14 -25.20
CA PRO A 240 -3.89 29.37 -26.50
C PRO A 240 -4.54 28.59 -27.66
N GLU A 241 -5.04 27.37 -27.39
CA GLU A 241 -5.74 26.58 -28.40
C GLU A 241 -7.12 27.15 -28.71
N ALA A 242 -7.88 27.53 -27.68
CA ALA A 242 -9.20 28.14 -27.83
C ALA A 242 -9.13 29.51 -28.55
N MET A 243 -8.13 30.32 -28.20
CA MET A 243 -7.81 31.55 -28.92
C MET A 243 -7.63 31.26 -30.42
N GLY A 244 -6.75 30.32 -30.77
CA GLY A 244 -6.51 29.94 -32.17
C GLY A 244 -7.75 29.39 -32.89
N GLU A 245 -8.68 28.75 -32.17
CA GLU A 245 -9.98 28.34 -32.72
C GLU A 245 -10.90 29.53 -32.99
N GLU A 246 -11.02 30.47 -32.05
CA GLU A 246 -11.83 31.68 -32.20
C GLU A 246 -11.38 32.53 -33.40
N LEU A 247 -10.07 32.74 -33.58
CA LEU A 247 -9.56 33.44 -34.75
C LEU A 247 -9.93 32.73 -36.06
N ARG A 248 -9.74 31.41 -36.13
CA ARG A 248 -10.12 30.61 -37.31
C ARG A 248 -11.62 30.71 -37.60
N ASN A 249 -12.46 30.76 -36.57
CA ASN A 249 -13.90 30.92 -36.75
C ASN A 249 -14.23 32.28 -37.39
N VAL A 250 -13.62 33.37 -36.91
CA VAL A 250 -13.80 34.69 -37.53
C VAL A 250 -13.27 34.71 -38.97
N GLU A 251 -12.12 34.10 -39.23
CA GLU A 251 -11.56 34.01 -40.58
C GLU A 251 -12.47 33.25 -41.55
N ASN A 252 -13.03 32.14 -41.10
CA ASN A 252 -13.97 31.34 -41.90
C ASN A 252 -15.25 32.11 -42.20
N GLU A 253 -15.81 32.85 -41.22
CA GLU A 253 -16.98 33.70 -41.45
C GLU A 253 -16.69 34.83 -42.44
N VAL A 254 -15.53 35.48 -42.30
CA VAL A 254 -15.09 36.51 -43.26
C VAL A 254 -14.95 35.95 -44.66
N ALA A 255 -14.34 34.77 -44.80
CA ALA A 255 -14.17 34.11 -46.10
C ALA A 255 -15.53 33.74 -46.73
N ALA A 256 -16.45 33.16 -45.95
CA ALA A 256 -17.79 32.80 -46.42
C ALA A 256 -18.58 34.01 -46.92
N MET A 257 -18.59 35.12 -46.17
CA MET A 257 -19.29 36.34 -46.60
C MET A 257 -18.70 36.94 -47.87
N LYS A 258 -17.38 36.89 -48.05
CA LYS A 258 -16.74 37.35 -49.29
C LYS A 258 -17.18 36.52 -50.49
N GLU A 259 -17.23 35.20 -50.34
CA GLU A 259 -17.70 34.30 -51.38
C GLU A 259 -19.16 34.59 -51.76
N GLU A 260 -20.04 34.77 -50.77
CA GLU A 260 -21.43 35.14 -51.00
C GLU A 260 -21.56 36.46 -51.76
N ILE A 261 -20.78 37.48 -51.40
CA ILE A 261 -20.80 38.78 -52.09
C ILE A 261 -20.36 38.65 -53.55
N GLU A 262 -19.34 37.85 -53.85
CA GLU A 262 -18.88 37.63 -55.22
C GLU A 262 -19.93 36.86 -56.04
N ILE A 263 -20.62 35.88 -55.44
CA ILE A 263 -21.75 35.18 -56.10
C ILE A 263 -22.87 36.16 -56.46
N HIS A 264 -23.21 37.11 -55.58
CA HIS A 264 -24.29 38.07 -55.83
C HIS A 264 -23.92 39.25 -56.75
N LYS A 265 -22.64 39.38 -57.11
CA LYS A 265 -22.16 40.37 -58.10
C LYS A 265 -22.24 39.87 -59.55
N HIS A 266 -22.38 38.56 -59.75
CA HIS A 266 -22.48 37.91 -61.06
C HIS A 266 -23.92 37.53 -61.41
#